data_AF-A0A969PYD8-F1
#
_entry.id   AF-A0A969PYD8-F1
#
_cell.length_a   1.000
_cell.length_b   1.000
_cell.length_c   1.000
_cell.angle_alpha   90.00
_cell.angle_beta   90.00
_cell.angle_gamma   90.00
#
_symmetry.space_group_name_H-M   'P 1'
#
loop_
_entity.id
_entity.type
_entity.pdbx_description
1 polymer ?
#
loop_
_entity_poly.entity_id
_entity_poly.type
_entity_poly.pdbx_seq_one_letter_code
_entity_poly.pdbx_strand_id
1 'polypeptide(L)'
;MKTKVSRRTFLTSAIGAAIASTVPLAWKSSVVAQQTQSAPSSNAKFYRFKLGNFQMTSIEDGVFLNMPAKAFAGNATPAQLNEVLQQGSQSETLTLNCNILLVDTGTEKVLIDAGSGFLTEPTAGKLISNLQTLEIKPTDIDAIIITQRSCRSCGR
;
A
#
# COMPACT_ATOMS: atom_id res chain seq x y z
N MET A 1 -52.41 -17.56 -0.65
CA MET A 1 -51.54 -17.53 0.54
C MET A 1 -50.15 -18.02 0.15
N LYS A 2 -49.13 -17.15 0.23
CA LYS A 2 -47.73 -17.50 -0.08
C LYS A 2 -46.93 -17.40 1.21
N THR A 3 -46.30 -18.48 1.66
CA THR A 3 -45.39 -18.46 2.81
C THR A 3 -44.03 -19.00 2.40
N LYS A 4 -43.00 -18.18 2.64
CA LYS A 4 -41.58 -18.34 2.31
C LYS A 4 -40.96 -19.61 2.91
N VAL A 5 -40.18 -20.34 2.12
CA VAL A 5 -39.16 -21.29 2.62
C VAL A 5 -37.89 -20.49 2.97
N SER A 6 -37.38 -20.70 4.19
CA SER A 6 -36.22 -19.98 4.76
C SER A 6 -34.93 -20.79 4.60
N ARG A 7 -33.81 -20.09 4.34
CA ARG A 7 -32.47 -20.59 3.99
C ARG A 7 -31.72 -21.37 5.09
N ARG A 8 -32.41 -21.88 6.10
CA ARG A 8 -31.82 -22.57 7.26
C ARG A 8 -31.91 -24.09 7.23
N THR A 9 -32.46 -24.69 6.17
CA THR A 9 -32.72 -26.14 6.11
C THR A 9 -31.79 -26.88 5.14
N PHE A 10 -30.52 -26.44 5.00
CA PHE A 10 -29.58 -27.07 4.06
C PHE A 10 -28.25 -27.52 4.69
N LEU A 11 -28.25 -27.88 5.97
CA LEU A 11 -27.10 -28.53 6.61
C LEU A 11 -27.59 -29.67 7.53
N THR A 12 -28.16 -30.71 6.92
CA THR A 12 -28.34 -32.01 7.56
C THR A 12 -28.33 -33.10 6.50
N SER A 13 -27.13 -33.47 6.03
CA SER A 13 -26.95 -34.71 5.26
C SER A 13 -25.51 -35.21 5.41
N ALA A 14 -25.33 -36.29 6.18
CA ALA A 14 -24.30 -37.35 6.09
C ALA A 14 -23.89 -37.84 7.50
N ILE A 15 -23.77 -39.11 7.88
CA ILE A 15 -23.89 -40.49 7.35
C ILE A 15 -24.02 -41.38 8.63
N GLY A 16 -24.90 -42.39 8.72
CA GLY A 16 -24.59 -43.83 8.54
C GLY A 16 -24.12 -44.56 9.82
N ALA A 17 -24.71 -45.72 10.14
CA ALA A 17 -24.58 -46.43 11.42
C ALA A 17 -23.38 -47.42 11.54
N ALA A 18 -22.76 -47.41 12.73
CA ALA A 18 -22.06 -48.42 13.53
C ALA A 18 -21.24 -49.60 12.92
N ILE A 19 -19.94 -49.68 13.25
CA ILE A 19 -19.28 -50.90 13.79
C ILE A 19 -18.11 -50.50 14.72
N ALA A 20 -17.93 -51.23 15.81
CA ALA A 20 -16.97 -51.02 16.90
C ALA A 20 -15.50 -51.29 16.52
N SER A 21 -14.56 -50.47 17.01
CA SER A 21 -13.18 -50.81 17.42
C SER A 21 -12.44 -49.58 17.96
N THR A 22 -11.75 -49.75 19.07
CA THR A 22 -11.04 -48.74 19.88
C THR A 22 -9.73 -48.23 19.26
N VAL A 23 -9.61 -46.93 18.98
CA VAL A 23 -8.37 -46.13 19.12
C VAL A 23 -8.74 -44.65 19.21
N PRO A 24 -8.37 -43.88 20.26
CA PRO A 24 -8.57 -42.44 20.25
C PRO A 24 -7.44 -41.78 19.46
N LEU A 25 -7.55 -41.71 18.13
CA LEU A 25 -6.75 -40.74 17.35
C LEU A 25 -7.41 -39.37 17.50
N ALA A 26 -6.95 -38.62 18.49
CA ALA A 26 -7.23 -37.20 18.62
C ALA A 26 -6.59 -36.44 17.44
N TRP A 27 -7.31 -36.35 16.32
CA TRP A 27 -6.98 -35.44 15.23
C TRP A 27 -7.30 -34.02 15.71
N LYS A 28 -6.30 -33.39 16.33
CA LYS A 28 -6.28 -31.95 16.52
C LYS A 28 -6.09 -31.32 15.13
N SER A 29 -7.20 -30.98 14.47
CA SER A 29 -7.18 -30.07 13.33
C SER A 29 -6.70 -28.70 13.83
N SER A 30 -5.39 -28.47 13.79
CA SER A 30 -4.84 -27.13 13.88
C SER A 30 -5.27 -26.39 12.61
N VAL A 31 -6.41 -25.72 12.66
CA VAL A 31 -6.68 -24.61 11.76
C VAL A 31 -5.62 -23.56 12.12
N VAL A 32 -4.52 -23.54 11.35
CA VAL A 32 -3.63 -22.38 11.33
C VAL A 32 -4.45 -21.30 10.63
N ALA A 33 -5.19 -20.53 11.41
CA ALA A 33 -5.68 -19.24 10.96
C ALA A 33 -4.41 -18.43 10.67
N GLN A 34 -4.13 -18.21 9.38
CA GLN A 34 -3.08 -17.31 8.95
C GLN A 34 -3.52 -15.91 9.34
N GLN A 35 -3.24 -15.52 10.59
CA GLN A 35 -3.34 -14.15 11.03
C GLN A 35 -2.37 -13.37 10.17
N THR A 36 -2.91 -12.56 9.26
CA THR A 36 -2.21 -11.40 8.73
C THR A 36 -1.96 -10.47 9.91
N GLN A 37 -0.91 -10.76 10.66
CA GLN A 37 -0.44 -9.95 11.75
C GLN A 37 0.15 -8.68 11.13
N SER A 38 -0.73 -7.75 10.77
CA SER A 38 -0.35 -6.37 10.54
C SER A 38 -0.11 -5.78 11.92
N ALA A 39 1.02 -6.14 12.55
CA ALA A 39 1.53 -5.37 13.65
C ALA A 39 1.71 -3.93 13.12
N PRO A 40 1.23 -2.89 13.82
CA PRO A 40 1.51 -1.53 13.44
C PRO A 40 3.01 -1.29 13.68
N SER A 41 3.82 -1.61 12.69
CA SER A 41 5.23 -1.24 12.68
C SER A 41 5.30 0.28 12.51
N SER A 42 6.16 0.89 13.33
CA SER A 42 6.51 2.30 13.33
C SER A 42 6.50 2.91 11.92
N ASN A 43 5.61 3.89 11.67
CA ASN A 43 5.51 4.66 10.43
C ASN A 43 5.79 3.84 9.16
N ALA A 44 4.90 2.88 8.85
CA ALA A 44 5.01 2.05 7.66
C ALA A 44 5.34 2.92 6.42
N LYS A 45 6.53 2.71 5.85
CA LYS A 45 7.05 3.42 4.67
C LYS A 45 6.37 3.00 3.37
N PHE A 46 5.27 2.26 3.50
CA PHE A 46 4.43 1.85 2.41
C PHE A 46 3.00 1.62 2.89
N TYR A 47 2.06 1.69 1.95
CA TYR A 47 0.66 1.37 2.16
C TYR A 47 0.19 0.43 1.05
N ARG A 48 -0.36 -0.73 1.44
CA ARG A 48 -0.81 -1.77 0.51
C ARG A 48 -2.32 -1.83 0.46
N PHE A 49 -2.86 -1.86 -0.76
CA PHE A 49 -4.29 -1.95 -1.01
C PHE A 49 -4.56 -2.79 -2.27
N LYS A 50 -5.82 -3.11 -2.55
CA LYS A 50 -6.22 -3.83 -3.76
C LYS A 50 -7.03 -2.94 -4.68
N LEU A 51 -6.86 -3.12 -5.98
CA LEU A 51 -7.72 -2.56 -7.02
C LEU A 51 -8.15 -3.70 -7.94
N GLY A 52 -9.37 -4.21 -7.74
CA GLY A 52 -9.79 -5.45 -8.40
C GLY A 52 -8.88 -6.62 -8.04
N ASN A 53 -8.25 -7.23 -9.05
CA ASN A 53 -7.30 -8.33 -8.88
C ASN A 53 -5.85 -7.87 -8.66
N PHE A 54 -5.57 -6.58 -8.78
CA PHE A 54 -4.21 -6.05 -8.63
C PHE A 54 -3.90 -5.74 -7.18
N GLN A 55 -2.67 -6.06 -6.77
CA GLN A 55 -2.11 -5.62 -5.50
C GLN A 55 -1.30 -4.34 -5.72
N MET A 56 -1.73 -3.28 -5.06
CA MET A 56 -1.13 -1.95 -5.15
C MET A 56 -0.31 -1.70 -3.89
N THR A 57 0.92 -1.20 -4.03
CA THR A 57 1.73 -0.78 -2.90
C THR A 57 2.27 0.62 -3.16
N SER A 58 1.77 1.62 -2.43
CA SER A 58 2.38 2.95 -2.40
C SER A 58 3.60 2.90 -1.50
N ILE A 59 4.77 3.27 -2.00
CA ILE A 59 6.07 3.20 -1.31
C ILE A 59 6.59 4.62 -1.18
N GLU A 60 6.93 5.06 0.01
CA GLU A 60 7.57 6.36 0.22
C GLU A 60 9.01 6.31 -0.32
N ASP A 61 9.38 7.18 -1.24
CA ASP A 61 10.79 7.40 -1.63
C ASP A 61 11.44 8.45 -0.74
N GLY A 62 10.68 9.43 -0.27
CA GLY A 62 11.26 10.51 0.50
C GLY A 62 10.31 11.59 0.94
N VAL A 63 10.81 12.43 1.84
CA VAL A 63 10.12 13.63 2.33
C VAL A 63 10.98 14.84 2.06
N PHE A 64 10.42 15.86 1.41
CA PHE A 64 11.07 17.15 1.17
C PHE A 64 10.50 18.15 2.15
N LEU A 65 11.37 18.65 3.03
CA LEU A 65 10.99 19.50 4.15
C LEU A 65 11.16 20.97 3.80
N ASN A 66 10.45 21.83 4.54
CA ASN A 66 10.63 23.29 4.53
C ASN A 66 10.47 23.94 3.14
N MET A 67 9.67 23.36 2.26
CA MET A 67 9.47 23.88 0.91
C MET A 67 8.61 25.14 0.96
N PRO A 68 9.07 26.31 0.49
CA PRO A 68 8.27 27.54 0.59
C PRO A 68 6.95 27.42 -0.17
N ALA A 69 5.81 27.62 0.48
CA ALA A 69 4.48 27.48 -0.14
C ALA A 69 4.32 28.39 -1.37
N LYS A 70 4.94 29.58 -1.33
CA LYS A 70 4.98 30.54 -2.44
C LYS A 70 5.58 29.95 -3.73
N ALA A 71 6.51 28.99 -3.62
CA ALA A 71 7.10 28.34 -4.78
C ALA A 71 6.10 27.49 -5.59
N PHE A 72 4.96 27.13 -4.98
CA PHE A 72 3.90 26.32 -5.62
C PHE A 72 2.70 27.16 -6.07
N ALA A 73 2.69 28.45 -5.76
CA ALA A 73 1.57 29.36 -6.02
C ALA A 73 2.02 30.60 -6.83
N GLY A 74 2.70 30.36 -7.97
CA GLY A 74 3.34 31.42 -8.76
C GLY A 74 2.41 32.52 -9.27
N ASN A 75 1.11 32.25 -9.41
CA ASN A 75 0.10 33.20 -9.90
C ASN A 75 -0.75 33.81 -8.77
N ALA A 76 -0.54 33.43 -7.52
CA ALA A 76 -1.35 33.92 -6.39
C ALA A 76 -0.75 35.18 -5.78
N THR A 77 -1.60 36.12 -5.37
CA THR A 77 -1.18 37.23 -4.51
C THR A 77 -0.87 36.72 -3.10
N PRO A 78 -0.05 37.43 -2.30
CA PRO A 78 0.22 37.04 -0.91
C PRO A 78 -1.04 36.87 -0.05
N ALA A 79 -2.05 37.71 -0.26
CA ALA A 79 -3.32 37.63 0.48
C ALA A 79 -4.07 36.33 0.16
N GLN A 80 -4.19 35.98 -1.13
CA GLN A 80 -4.84 34.74 -1.56
C GLN A 80 -4.11 33.49 -1.06
N LEU A 81 -2.77 33.51 -1.10
CA LEU A 81 -1.98 32.40 -0.57
C LEU A 81 -2.20 32.22 0.94
N ASN A 82 -2.15 33.32 1.70
CA ASN A 82 -2.34 33.28 3.15
C ASN A 82 -3.73 32.80 3.55
N GLU A 83 -4.77 33.20 2.81
CA GLU A 83 -6.13 32.73 3.04
C GLU A 83 -6.23 31.20 2.90
N VAL A 84 -5.68 30.63 1.82
CA VAL A 84 -5.69 29.17 1.58
C VAL A 84 -4.86 28.42 2.63
N LEU A 85 -3.69 28.96 3.01
CA LEU A 85 -2.86 28.34 4.04
C LEU A 85 -3.60 28.31 5.39
N GLN A 86 -4.28 29.40 5.77
CA GLN A 86 -5.08 29.45 6.99
C GLN A 86 -6.26 28.47 6.97
N GLN A 87 -6.99 28.41 5.86
CA GLN A 87 -8.10 27.45 5.69
C GLN A 87 -7.63 26.00 5.83
N GLY A 88 -6.45 25.66 5.30
CA GLY A 88 -5.85 24.34 5.40
C GLY A 88 -5.09 24.04 6.69
N SER A 89 -5.03 24.99 7.63
CA SER A 89 -4.12 24.95 8.80
C SER A 89 -2.67 24.63 8.42
N GLN A 90 -2.21 25.14 7.27
CA GLN A 90 -0.88 24.91 6.73
C GLN A 90 0.08 26.03 7.11
N SER A 91 1.36 25.70 7.27
CA SER A 91 2.43 26.69 7.44
C SER A 91 2.84 27.33 6.11
N GLU A 92 3.60 28.42 6.17
CA GLU A 92 4.23 29.04 5.00
C GLU A 92 5.31 28.15 4.33
N THR A 93 5.74 27.11 5.04
CA THR A 93 6.59 26.04 4.53
C THR A 93 5.84 24.71 4.53
N LEU A 94 6.00 23.96 3.44
CA LEU A 94 5.32 22.70 3.18
C LEU A 94 6.28 21.53 3.33
N THR A 95 5.72 20.42 3.78
CA THR A 95 6.35 19.09 3.74
C THR A 95 5.73 18.30 2.59
N LEU A 96 6.56 17.87 1.64
CA LEU A 96 6.11 17.15 0.45
C LEU A 96 6.63 15.72 0.44
N ASN A 97 5.73 14.76 0.32
CA ASN A 97 6.09 13.36 0.25
C ASN A 97 6.21 12.93 -1.22
N CYS A 98 7.27 12.21 -1.55
CA CYS A 98 7.44 11.53 -2.82
C CYS A 98 7.07 10.06 -2.61
N ASN A 99 5.99 9.64 -3.26
CA ASN A 99 5.48 8.28 -3.21
C ASN A 99 5.54 7.66 -4.60
N ILE A 100 5.88 6.38 -4.64
CA ILE A 100 6.04 5.56 -5.82
C ILE A 100 5.04 4.42 -5.76
N LEU A 101 4.36 4.13 -6.86
CA LEU A 101 3.33 3.10 -6.87
C LEU A 101 3.88 1.83 -7.51
N LEU A 102 3.88 0.74 -6.76
CA LEU A 102 4.09 -0.60 -7.29
C LEU A 102 2.74 -1.26 -7.57
N VAL A 103 2.60 -1.78 -8.79
CA VAL A 103 1.44 -2.53 -9.26
C VAL A 103 1.86 -3.98 -9.49
N ASP A 104 1.34 -4.89 -8.67
CA ASP A 104 1.48 -6.33 -8.91
C ASP A 104 0.18 -6.86 -9.52
N THR A 105 0.28 -7.32 -10.76
CA THR A 105 -0.84 -7.87 -11.55
C THR A 105 -1.07 -9.37 -11.32
N GLY A 106 -0.16 -10.03 -10.58
CA GLY A 106 -0.06 -11.48 -10.43
C GLY A 106 0.89 -12.14 -11.44
N THR A 107 1.16 -11.49 -12.58
CA THR A 107 2.10 -11.97 -13.60
C THR A 107 3.27 -11.02 -13.82
N GLU A 108 3.05 -9.72 -13.63
CA GLU A 108 4.03 -8.66 -13.81
C GLU A 108 3.99 -7.67 -12.64
N LYS A 109 5.15 -7.10 -12.30
CA LYS A 109 5.33 -6.01 -11.36
C LYS A 109 5.76 -4.76 -12.11
N VAL A 110 4.87 -3.76 -12.10
CA VAL A 110 5.08 -2.48 -12.77
C VAL A 110 5.27 -1.38 -11.73
N LEU A 111 6.34 -0.61 -11.86
CA LEU A 111 6.60 0.55 -11.02
C LEU A 111 6.19 1.83 -11.74
N ILE A 112 5.44 2.70 -11.07
CA ILE A 112 5.12 4.04 -11.58
C ILE A 112 6.07 5.02 -10.88
N ASP A 113 6.95 5.63 -11.68
CA ASP A 113 8.13 6.41 -11.30
C ASP A 113 9.25 5.60 -10.63
N ALA A 114 10.46 6.18 -10.62
CA ALA A 114 11.67 5.58 -10.06
C ALA A 114 12.24 6.37 -8.87
N GLY A 115 11.43 7.25 -8.28
CA GLY A 115 11.83 8.07 -7.13
C GLY A 115 12.85 9.14 -7.47
N SER A 116 13.45 9.67 -6.42
CA SER A 116 14.37 10.81 -6.45
C SER A 116 15.84 10.38 -6.60
N GLY A 117 16.14 9.08 -6.63
CA GLY A 117 17.52 8.61 -6.78
C GLY A 117 18.48 9.18 -5.72
N PHE A 118 19.64 9.67 -6.15
CA PHE A 118 20.69 10.21 -5.27
C PHE A 118 20.55 11.73 -5.04
N LEU A 119 19.38 12.30 -5.30
CA LEU A 119 19.18 13.74 -5.16
C LEU A 119 19.34 14.23 -3.72
N THR A 120 19.67 15.52 -3.64
CA THR A 120 20.35 16.24 -2.55
C THR A 120 19.73 16.22 -1.15
N GLU A 121 18.48 15.79 -0.99
CA GLU A 121 17.82 15.77 0.32
C GLU A 121 18.12 14.45 1.06
N PRO A 122 18.73 14.47 2.27
CA PRO A 122 19.05 13.26 3.02
C PRO A 122 17.85 12.36 3.32
N THR A 123 16.66 12.97 3.34
CA THR A 123 15.36 12.35 3.60
C THR A 123 14.71 11.75 2.36
N ALA A 124 15.34 11.81 1.18
CA ALA A 124 14.85 11.22 -0.08
C ALA A 124 15.73 10.05 -0.58
N GLY A 125 15.32 9.45 -1.71
CA GLY A 125 16.06 8.36 -2.36
C GLY A 125 15.96 7.02 -1.63
N LYS A 126 14.89 6.79 -0.87
CA LYS A 126 14.68 5.59 -0.04
C LYS A 126 13.92 4.48 -0.75
N LEU A 127 13.55 4.67 -2.02
CA LEU A 127 12.81 3.65 -2.79
C LEU A 127 13.47 2.27 -2.73
N ILE A 128 14.78 2.16 -3.00
CA ILE A 128 15.47 0.86 -3.02
C ILE A 128 15.48 0.22 -1.63
N SER A 129 15.79 0.98 -0.58
CA SER A 129 15.74 0.46 0.80
C SER A 129 14.34 0.01 1.19
N ASN A 130 13.30 0.74 0.76
CA ASN A 130 11.92 0.40 1.10
C ASN A 130 11.40 -0.80 0.30
N LEU A 131 11.81 -0.96 -0.97
CA LEU A 131 11.56 -2.18 -1.74
C LEU A 131 12.21 -3.41 -1.07
N GLN A 132 13.43 -3.27 -0.53
CA GLN A 132 14.09 -4.34 0.21
C GLN A 132 13.30 -4.75 1.46
N THR A 133 12.70 -3.80 2.19
CA THR A 133 11.82 -4.15 3.33
C THR A 133 10.54 -4.87 2.93
N LEU A 134 10.15 -4.78 1.66
CA LEU A 134 9.04 -5.50 1.06
C LEU A 134 9.46 -6.85 0.45
N GLU A 135 10.75 -7.22 0.60
CA GLU A 135 11.37 -8.39 -0.01
C GLU A 135 11.30 -8.39 -1.55
N ILE A 136 11.25 -7.21 -2.15
CA ILE A 136 11.20 -7.00 -3.61
C ILE A 136 12.57 -6.51 -4.07
N LYS A 137 13.18 -7.24 -5.01
CA LYS A 137 14.43 -6.84 -5.65
C LYS A 137 14.12 -5.95 -6.85
N PRO A 138 15.03 -5.02 -7.22
CA PRO A 138 14.90 -4.28 -8.47
C PRO A 138 14.76 -5.16 -9.71
N THR A 139 15.35 -6.37 -9.69
CA THR A 139 15.25 -7.36 -10.76
C THR A 139 13.88 -8.03 -10.86
N ASP A 140 13.02 -7.88 -9.85
CA ASP A 140 11.66 -8.41 -9.85
C ASP A 140 10.68 -7.44 -10.52
N ILE A 141 11.12 -6.24 -10.91
CA ILE A 141 10.31 -5.22 -11.59
C ILE A 141 10.45 -5.41 -13.10
N ASP A 142 9.33 -5.69 -13.76
CA ASP A 142 9.29 -5.99 -15.20
C ASP A 142 9.26 -4.71 -16.05
N ALA A 143 8.62 -3.66 -15.54
CA ALA A 143 8.49 -2.39 -16.25
C ALA A 143 8.46 -1.20 -15.30
N ILE A 144 8.96 -0.05 -15.80
CA ILE A 144 8.88 1.24 -15.12
C ILE A 144 8.16 2.23 -16.05
N ILE A 145 7.09 2.84 -15.55
CA ILE A 145 6.34 3.88 -16.23
C ILE A 145 6.72 5.22 -15.59
N ILE A 146 7.32 6.11 -16.37
CA ILE A 146 7.72 7.45 -15.92
C ILE A 146 6.60 8.43 -16.22
N THR A 147 6.05 9.08 -15.20
CA THR A 147 4.94 10.02 -15.33
C THR A 147 5.37 11.31 -16.01
N GLN A 148 6.53 11.84 -15.65
CA GLN A 148 7.09 13.06 -16.22
C GLN A 148 8.60 13.13 -15.99
N ARG A 149 9.31 13.92 -16.80
CA ARG A 149 10.76 14.09 -16.64
C ARG A 149 11.07 15.10 -15.53
N SER A 150 10.97 14.66 -14.28
CA SER A 150 11.38 15.42 -13.10
C SER A 150 12.39 14.63 -12.27
N CYS A 151 13.17 15.35 -11.48
CA CYS A 151 14.21 14.76 -10.65
C CYS A 151 13.63 13.72 -9.66
N ARG A 152 12.39 13.92 -9.19
CA ARG A 152 11.66 13.02 -8.27
C ARG A 152 11.02 11.80 -8.93
N SER A 153 10.99 11.75 -10.26
CA SER A 153 10.30 10.69 -11.03
C SER A 153 11.28 9.79 -11.80
N CYS A 154 12.46 10.30 -12.18
CA CYS A 154 13.41 9.58 -13.02
C CYS A 154 14.57 8.87 -12.27
N GLY A 155 14.66 8.93 -10.94
CA GLY A 155 15.65 8.18 -10.16
C GLY A 155 17.12 8.54 -10.41
N ARG A 156 17.43 9.80 -10.74
CA ARG A 156 18.81 10.26 -11.02
C ARG A 156 19.69 10.35 -9.79
#